data_AF-A0A534CVP9-F1
#
_entry.id   AF-A0A534CVP9-F1
#
_cell.length_a   1.000
_cell.length_b   1.000
_cell.length_c   1.000
_cell.angle_alpha   90.00
_cell.angle_beta   90.00
_cell.angle_gamma   90.00
#
_symmetry.space_group_name_H-M   'P 1'
#
loop_
_entity.id
_entity.type
_entity.pdbx_description
1 polymer ?
#
loop_
_entity_poly.entity_id
_entity_poly.type
_entity_poly.pdbx_seq_one_letter_code
_entity_poly.pdbx_strand_id
1 'polypeptide(L)'
;MLAAITAFANGIPVTPIDPALVVSNAVTLKQGTIASGGSRYEANLVAKYMFQTGSGSTAYDTSGVTPAADLSLSGNVTWVGGWGIDIGMGGKAQASTSTSSKLAAMIQSSGEYSIEAWVAPANVNQTSAYIVSYSGSNTTRDTTLGQEAMQYEGRARSSTTDTNGTPPLITTTTTGAAQAALQHLVLTYDPVNGQRIYVNGVSTGDADPAKGGSLANWDSTFALVLGNETTGQRQWQGVIKFVAIHNRALTQAQIQQNFAAGVGEKYYLLFGVSALTGVPQSYILFQATQYDTYGYLFSQPKFISLDPQAAAPSNLQISGMRLGVNGVLAPAGQAYSTLSVSVGGSAYTAANGQLLSTLGTVVPATLGPANDLFFLSFDQLGSHVHAYVEPTVVVSPPAPDEAPQPDFGVATFERINHSLARITGVPITNTVVSALYHSEQQSLPSQPLISAFLPSHQTAIAQLANAYCGQLTQTQSLRDAFFGTGLDASINSSASGFFGSSGSASRSIVINALVSNAVGTNVSPAAAGAVRSEVDALITRMPALKPAATVADATSAACAAVLGSAVVSLE
;
A
#
# COMPACT_ATOMS: atom_id res chain seq x y z
N MET A 1 -27.67 -8.42 -50.10
CA MET A 1 -26.54 -8.51 -49.13
C MET A 1 -26.15 -7.13 -48.61
N LEU A 2 -25.71 -6.17 -49.45
CA LEU A 2 -25.39 -4.80 -49.01
C LEU A 2 -26.52 -4.13 -48.22
N ALA A 3 -27.76 -4.17 -48.73
CA ALA A 3 -28.92 -3.59 -48.04
C ALA A 3 -29.23 -4.21 -46.66
N ALA A 4 -28.95 -5.50 -46.48
CA ALA A 4 -29.14 -6.19 -45.20
C ALA A 4 -28.02 -5.84 -44.20
N ILE A 5 -26.79 -5.66 -44.68
CA ILE A 5 -25.66 -5.17 -43.89
C ILE A 5 -25.92 -3.72 -43.45
N THR A 6 -26.40 -2.87 -44.35
CA THR A 6 -26.77 -1.48 -44.03
C THR A 6 -27.94 -1.41 -43.03
N ALA A 7 -28.97 -2.25 -43.19
CA ALA A 7 -30.09 -2.30 -42.26
C ALA A 7 -29.66 -2.79 -40.86
N PHE A 8 -28.77 -3.78 -40.79
CA PHE A 8 -28.20 -4.25 -39.53
C PHE A 8 -27.30 -3.18 -38.88
N ALA A 9 -26.40 -2.55 -39.66
CA ALA A 9 -25.52 -1.48 -39.17
C ALA A 9 -26.32 -0.27 -38.66
N ASN A 10 -27.39 0.11 -39.35
CA ASN A 10 -28.29 1.20 -38.92
C ASN A 10 -29.15 0.84 -37.69
N GLY A 11 -29.28 -0.45 -37.37
CA GLY A 11 -30.00 -0.93 -36.19
C GLY A 11 -29.14 -1.02 -34.93
N ILE A 12 -27.82 -0.81 -35.03
CA ILE A 12 -26.91 -0.74 -33.88
C ILE A 12 -27.02 0.67 -33.31
N PRO A 13 -27.48 0.84 -32.05
CA PRO A 13 -27.50 2.14 -31.40
C PRO A 13 -26.06 2.68 -31.31
N VAL A 14 -25.76 3.73 -32.06
CA VAL A 14 -24.53 4.51 -31.86
C VAL A 14 -24.67 5.21 -30.53
N THR A 15 -23.75 4.95 -29.58
CA THR A 15 -23.59 5.81 -28.42
C THR A 15 -23.14 7.17 -28.93
N PRO A 16 -24.00 8.20 -28.93
CA PRO A 16 -23.63 9.48 -29.52
C PRO A 16 -22.61 10.15 -28.61
N ILE A 17 -21.51 10.61 -29.19
CA ILE A 17 -20.64 11.59 -28.52
C ILE A 17 -21.46 12.88 -28.38
N ASP A 18 -21.37 13.53 -27.23
CA ASP A 18 -22.00 14.84 -27.01
C ASP A 18 -21.53 15.82 -28.12
N PRO A 19 -22.45 16.32 -28.96
CA PRO A 19 -22.10 17.17 -30.10
C PRO A 19 -21.54 18.54 -29.69
N ALA A 20 -21.67 18.93 -28.42
CA ALA A 20 -21.07 20.16 -27.91
C ALA A 20 -19.54 20.04 -27.72
N LEU A 21 -19.01 18.82 -27.62
CA LEU A 21 -17.58 18.58 -27.40
C LEU A 21 -16.77 18.87 -28.68
N VAL A 22 -15.59 19.45 -28.48
CA VAL A 22 -14.57 19.57 -29.55
C VAL A 22 -13.75 18.30 -29.57
N VAL A 23 -14.01 17.40 -30.52
CA VAL A 23 -13.45 16.04 -30.51
C VAL A 23 -12.57 15.69 -31.70
N SER A 24 -11.54 14.87 -31.45
CA SER A 24 -10.76 14.24 -32.53
C SER A 24 -11.54 13.11 -33.20
N ASN A 25 -10.99 12.58 -34.31
CA ASN A 25 -11.41 11.26 -34.81
C ASN A 25 -11.18 10.18 -33.74
N ALA A 26 -12.05 9.17 -33.73
CA ALA A 26 -11.92 8.01 -32.87
C ALA A 26 -11.03 6.93 -33.50
N VAL A 27 -10.28 6.21 -32.68
CA VAL A 27 -9.40 5.10 -33.08
C VAL A 27 -9.49 3.96 -32.07
N THR A 28 -9.35 2.72 -32.53
CA THR A 28 -9.15 1.54 -31.67
C THR A 28 -7.65 1.29 -31.45
N LEU A 29 -7.29 0.52 -30.41
CA LEU A 29 -5.88 0.19 -30.16
C LEU A 29 -5.27 -0.56 -31.35
N LYS A 30 -6.00 -1.52 -31.94
CA LYS A 30 -5.54 -2.35 -33.05
C LYS A 30 -5.46 -1.62 -34.40
N GLN A 31 -6.06 -0.44 -34.52
CA GLN A 31 -5.85 0.45 -35.68
C GLN A 31 -4.54 1.26 -35.56
N GLY A 32 -3.89 1.25 -34.40
CA GLY A 32 -2.58 1.84 -34.21
C GLY A 32 -1.49 1.13 -35.00
N THR A 33 -0.42 1.86 -35.31
CA THR A 33 0.79 1.25 -35.84
C THR A 33 1.62 0.70 -34.68
N ILE A 34 2.17 -0.50 -34.82
CA ILE A 34 2.99 -1.09 -33.76
C ILE A 34 4.23 -0.21 -33.58
N ALA A 35 4.42 0.28 -32.36
CA ALA A 35 5.60 1.03 -31.96
C ALA A 35 6.77 0.07 -31.68
N SER A 36 7.18 -0.70 -32.69
CA SER A 36 8.37 -1.53 -32.64
C SER A 36 9.60 -0.63 -32.80
N GLY A 37 10.04 0.02 -31.71
CA GLY A 37 11.07 1.05 -31.87
C GLY A 37 11.65 1.66 -30.60
N GLY A 38 11.53 1.01 -29.43
CA GLY A 38 12.53 1.26 -28.41
C GLY A 38 13.82 0.61 -28.90
N SER A 39 14.89 1.36 -29.13
CA SER A 39 16.21 0.81 -29.48
C SER A 39 16.70 -0.07 -28.33
N ARG A 40 16.19 -1.30 -28.19
CA ARG A 40 16.74 -2.28 -27.25
C ARG A 40 18.10 -2.72 -27.75
N TYR A 41 19.00 -2.93 -26.82
CA TYR A 41 20.21 -3.66 -27.06
C TYR A 41 19.89 -5.15 -27.23
N GLU A 42 20.00 -5.64 -28.47
CA GLU A 42 19.68 -7.02 -28.85
C GLU A 42 20.91 -7.82 -29.34
N ALA A 43 22.11 -7.30 -29.19
CA ALA A 43 23.31 -8.08 -29.53
C ALA A 43 23.57 -9.18 -28.49
N ASN A 44 24.34 -10.20 -28.88
CA ASN A 44 24.76 -11.31 -28.02
C ASN A 44 23.59 -12.15 -27.48
N LEU A 45 22.41 -12.10 -28.11
CA LEU A 45 21.27 -12.93 -27.74
C LEU A 45 21.56 -14.41 -27.96
N VAL A 46 21.02 -15.22 -27.06
CA VAL A 46 21.02 -16.69 -27.12
C VAL A 46 19.60 -17.22 -27.22
N ALA A 47 18.66 -16.61 -26.48
CA ALA A 47 17.23 -16.89 -26.51
C ALA A 47 16.43 -15.62 -26.20
N LYS A 48 15.26 -15.45 -26.81
CA LYS A 48 14.39 -14.27 -26.62
C LYS A 48 12.91 -14.68 -26.69
N TYR A 49 12.13 -14.29 -25.69
CA TYR A 49 10.70 -14.58 -25.59
C TYR A 49 9.93 -13.30 -25.33
N MET A 50 9.17 -12.88 -26.35
CA MET A 50 8.30 -11.71 -26.28
C MET A 50 6.83 -12.08 -26.04
N PHE A 51 6.48 -13.38 -26.08
CA PHE A 51 5.13 -13.89 -25.85
C PHE A 51 4.06 -13.28 -26.76
N GLN A 52 4.42 -13.02 -28.02
CA GLN A 52 3.54 -12.41 -29.03
C GLN A 52 2.45 -13.36 -29.54
N THR A 53 2.66 -14.68 -29.43
CA THR A 53 1.75 -15.70 -29.97
C THR A 53 0.35 -15.61 -29.36
N GLY A 54 0.25 -15.28 -28.07
CA GLY A 54 -1.01 -14.97 -27.38
C GLY A 54 -2.03 -16.12 -27.30
N SER A 55 -1.71 -17.30 -27.80
CA SER A 55 -2.59 -18.47 -27.84
C SER A 55 -1.79 -19.76 -28.05
N GLY A 56 -2.44 -20.91 -27.81
CA GLY A 56 -1.81 -22.22 -27.91
C GLY A 56 -0.89 -22.55 -26.72
N SER A 57 -0.06 -23.58 -26.87
CA SER A 57 0.79 -24.12 -25.80
C SER A 57 2.29 -23.91 -26.04
N THR A 58 2.66 -22.99 -26.94
CA THR A 58 4.07 -22.77 -27.32
C THR A 58 4.38 -21.28 -27.34
N ALA A 59 5.45 -20.89 -26.62
CA ALA A 59 6.07 -19.58 -26.75
C ALA A 59 7.37 -19.69 -27.55
N TYR A 60 7.41 -19.05 -28.71
CA TYR A 60 8.53 -19.17 -29.65
C TYR A 60 9.74 -18.33 -29.23
N ASP A 61 10.93 -18.89 -29.44
CA ASP A 61 12.21 -18.19 -29.33
C ASP A 61 12.43 -17.30 -30.56
N THR A 62 12.32 -15.99 -30.37
CA THR A 62 12.47 -14.97 -31.42
C THR A 62 13.87 -14.35 -31.47
N SER A 63 14.88 -15.00 -30.87
CA SER A 63 16.27 -14.53 -30.89
C SER A 63 16.94 -14.59 -32.26
N GLY A 64 16.44 -15.46 -33.16
CA GLY A 64 17.09 -15.77 -34.43
C GLY A 64 18.28 -16.74 -34.30
N VAL A 65 18.53 -17.31 -33.12
CA VAL A 65 19.63 -18.27 -32.87
C VAL A 65 19.13 -19.71 -32.94
N THR A 66 19.77 -20.52 -33.78
CA THR A 66 19.42 -21.94 -33.97
C THR A 66 20.24 -22.88 -33.08
N PRO A 67 19.65 -23.99 -32.59
CA PRO A 67 18.23 -24.33 -32.68
C PRO A 67 17.38 -23.37 -31.81
N ALA A 68 16.16 -23.07 -32.26
CA ALA A 68 15.23 -22.26 -31.48
C ALA A 68 14.87 -22.99 -30.18
N ALA A 69 15.02 -22.32 -29.04
CA ALA A 69 14.69 -22.90 -27.73
C ALA A 69 13.22 -22.64 -27.39
N ASP A 70 12.30 -23.06 -28.24
CA ASP A 70 10.87 -22.82 -28.03
C ASP A 70 10.39 -23.43 -26.70
N LEU A 71 9.57 -22.68 -25.96
CA LEU A 71 9.05 -23.07 -24.65
C LEU A 71 7.68 -23.74 -24.80
N SER A 72 7.56 -24.97 -24.33
CA SER A 72 6.27 -25.63 -24.14
C SER A 72 5.63 -25.16 -22.84
N LEU A 73 4.40 -24.67 -22.91
CA LEU A 73 3.59 -24.26 -21.77
C LEU A 73 2.88 -25.49 -21.19
N SER A 74 2.92 -25.67 -19.87
CA SER A 74 2.30 -26.81 -19.20
C SER A 74 1.79 -26.44 -17.81
N GLY A 75 0.76 -27.15 -17.33
CA GLY A 75 0.10 -26.85 -16.06
C GLY A 75 -0.76 -25.59 -16.14
N ASN A 76 -0.81 -24.82 -15.05
CA ASN A 76 -1.60 -23.59 -14.99
C ASN A 76 -0.83 -22.42 -15.60
N VAL A 77 -0.87 -22.30 -16.93
CA VAL A 77 -0.28 -21.18 -17.67
C VAL A 77 -1.33 -20.59 -18.61
N THR A 78 -1.52 -19.28 -18.55
CA THR A 78 -2.45 -18.57 -19.44
C THR A 78 -1.74 -17.42 -20.16
N TRP A 79 -2.23 -17.05 -21.34
CA TRP A 79 -1.74 -15.87 -22.05
C TRP A 79 -2.39 -14.62 -21.46
N VAL A 80 -1.63 -13.54 -21.36
CA VAL A 80 -2.15 -12.23 -20.91
C VAL A 80 -2.17 -11.21 -22.04
N GLY A 81 -3.10 -10.26 -21.94
CA GLY A 81 -3.19 -9.13 -22.88
C GLY A 81 -1.91 -8.28 -22.92
N GLY A 82 -1.64 -7.66 -24.07
CA GLY A 82 -0.44 -6.82 -24.27
C GLY A 82 0.87 -7.60 -24.27
N TRP A 83 0.83 -8.88 -24.70
CA TRP A 83 1.91 -9.87 -24.69
C TRP A 83 2.35 -10.31 -23.28
N GLY A 84 2.55 -11.62 -23.12
CA GLY A 84 3.01 -12.23 -21.86
C GLY A 84 2.29 -13.54 -21.54
N ILE A 85 2.74 -14.18 -20.47
CA ILE A 85 2.11 -15.34 -19.86
C ILE A 85 1.95 -15.12 -18.35
N ASP A 86 0.84 -15.60 -17.79
CA ASP A 86 0.61 -15.70 -16.35
C ASP A 86 0.86 -17.14 -15.91
N ILE A 87 1.74 -17.31 -14.93
CA ILE A 87 2.10 -18.59 -14.33
C ILE A 87 1.35 -18.71 -13.01
N GLY A 88 0.38 -19.63 -12.96
CA GLY A 88 -0.29 -20.03 -11.74
C GLY A 88 0.37 -21.24 -11.08
N MET A 89 -0.17 -21.65 -9.93
CA MET A 89 0.28 -22.85 -9.22
C MET A 89 0.30 -24.10 -10.12
N GLY A 90 1.43 -24.81 -10.15
CA GLY A 90 1.67 -25.99 -11.00
C GLY A 90 2.01 -25.65 -12.45
N GLY A 91 2.06 -24.37 -12.84
CA GLY A 91 2.42 -23.92 -14.18
C GLY A 91 3.93 -23.80 -14.39
N LYS A 92 4.37 -24.03 -15.63
CA LYS A 92 5.72 -23.71 -16.13
C LYS A 92 5.79 -23.60 -17.65
N ALA A 93 6.79 -22.88 -18.15
CA ALA A 93 7.18 -22.87 -19.55
C ALA A 93 8.58 -23.47 -19.70
N GLN A 94 8.78 -24.48 -20.55
CA GLN A 94 10.03 -25.22 -20.60
C GLN A 94 10.47 -25.56 -22.03
N ALA A 95 11.74 -25.31 -22.35
CA ALA A 95 12.37 -25.77 -23.59
C ALA A 95 12.92 -27.19 -23.44
N SER A 96 13.15 -27.87 -24.57
CA SER A 96 13.81 -29.18 -24.56
C SER A 96 15.27 -29.05 -24.17
N THR A 97 15.84 -30.07 -23.53
CA THR A 97 17.28 -30.13 -23.21
C THR A 97 18.15 -29.98 -24.47
N SER A 98 17.75 -30.62 -25.58
CA SER A 98 18.44 -30.51 -26.86
C SER A 98 18.51 -29.09 -27.40
N THR A 99 17.41 -28.34 -27.36
CA THR A 99 17.37 -26.97 -27.86
C THR A 99 17.98 -25.97 -26.89
N SER A 100 17.95 -26.27 -25.57
CA SER A 100 18.57 -25.44 -24.55
C SER A 100 20.10 -25.60 -24.47
N SER A 101 20.68 -26.68 -25.01
CA SER A 101 22.13 -26.93 -25.02
C SER A 101 22.97 -25.76 -25.60
N LYS A 102 22.39 -24.94 -26.48
CA LYS A 102 23.04 -23.74 -27.02
C LYS A 102 23.38 -22.71 -25.95
N LEU A 103 22.64 -22.66 -24.84
CA LEU A 103 22.91 -21.75 -23.72
C LEU A 103 24.28 -22.05 -23.12
N ALA A 104 24.51 -23.30 -22.71
CA ALA A 104 25.80 -23.74 -22.19
C ALA A 104 26.93 -23.47 -23.21
N ALA A 105 26.76 -23.90 -24.46
CA ALA A 105 27.80 -23.76 -25.48
C ALA A 105 28.21 -22.29 -25.72
N MET A 106 27.24 -21.38 -25.87
CA MET A 106 27.52 -19.98 -26.14
C MET A 106 28.05 -19.24 -24.92
N ILE A 107 27.57 -19.55 -23.71
CA ILE A 107 28.00 -18.89 -22.46
C ILE A 107 29.36 -19.41 -22.00
N GLN A 108 29.66 -20.71 -22.15
CA GLN A 108 31.01 -21.24 -21.90
C GLN A 108 32.05 -20.59 -22.80
N SER A 109 31.68 -20.29 -24.06
CA SER A 109 32.58 -19.63 -25.02
C SER A 109 32.90 -18.18 -24.66
N SER A 110 31.95 -17.46 -24.04
CA SER A 110 32.13 -16.05 -23.66
C SER A 110 32.67 -15.89 -22.24
N GLY A 111 32.37 -16.83 -21.35
CA GLY A 111 32.71 -16.79 -19.92
C GLY A 111 31.80 -15.89 -19.08
N GLU A 112 30.74 -15.35 -19.68
CA GLU A 112 29.84 -14.36 -19.07
C GLU A 112 28.43 -14.44 -19.68
N TYR A 113 27.42 -13.94 -18.96
CA TYR A 113 26.04 -13.94 -19.43
C TYR A 113 25.18 -12.89 -18.76
N SER A 114 23.98 -12.69 -19.31
CA SER A 114 22.90 -11.97 -18.65
C SER A 114 21.56 -12.67 -18.86
N ILE A 115 20.74 -12.70 -17.82
CA ILE A 115 19.31 -13.01 -17.88
C ILE A 115 18.57 -11.70 -17.67
N GLU A 116 17.79 -11.30 -18.66
CA GLU A 116 16.89 -10.14 -18.59
C GLU A 116 15.44 -10.61 -18.59
N ALA A 117 14.63 -10.13 -17.65
CA ALA A 117 13.22 -10.48 -17.56
C ALA A 117 12.36 -9.25 -17.20
N TRP A 118 11.14 -9.21 -17.72
CA TRP A 118 10.10 -8.32 -17.22
C TRP A 118 9.00 -9.13 -16.57
N VAL A 119 8.84 -8.97 -15.27
CA VAL A 119 7.98 -9.83 -14.45
C VAL A 119 7.16 -9.03 -13.45
N ALA A 120 5.95 -9.51 -13.15
CA ALA A 120 5.13 -9.03 -12.05
C ALA A 120 4.84 -10.21 -11.12
N PRO A 121 5.54 -10.36 -9.99
CA PRO A 121 5.23 -11.36 -8.98
C PRO A 121 3.77 -11.27 -8.54
N ALA A 122 3.10 -12.42 -8.39
CA ALA A 122 1.72 -12.46 -7.89
C ALA A 122 1.62 -11.91 -6.45
N ASN A 123 2.68 -12.07 -5.67
CA ASN A 123 2.86 -11.52 -4.33
C ASN A 123 4.36 -11.50 -3.96
N VAL A 124 4.66 -10.96 -2.77
CA VAL A 124 6.03 -10.80 -2.25
C VAL A 124 6.38 -11.78 -1.11
N ASN A 125 5.63 -12.87 -0.96
CA ASN A 125 5.89 -13.89 0.07
C ASN A 125 6.31 -15.26 -0.51
N GLN A 126 6.65 -15.31 -1.80
CA GLN A 126 7.10 -16.53 -2.48
C GLN A 126 8.56 -16.82 -2.13
N THR A 127 8.82 -17.97 -1.54
CA THR A 127 10.17 -18.39 -1.13
C THR A 127 10.67 -19.53 -2.01
N SER A 128 11.97 -19.55 -2.30
CA SER A 128 12.58 -20.49 -3.23
C SER A 128 11.82 -20.64 -4.57
N ALA A 129 11.37 -19.50 -5.12
CA ALA A 129 10.50 -19.43 -6.28
C ALA A 129 11.31 -19.01 -7.52
N TYR A 130 11.38 -19.87 -8.55
CA TYR A 130 12.30 -19.66 -9.68
C TYR A 130 11.60 -19.05 -10.89
N ILE A 131 12.09 -17.88 -11.31
CA ILE A 131 11.54 -17.09 -12.42
C ILE A 131 12.10 -17.60 -13.74
N VAL A 132 13.43 -17.69 -13.85
CA VAL A 132 14.17 -18.22 -15.01
C VAL A 132 15.26 -19.14 -14.49
N SER A 133 15.30 -20.39 -14.94
CA SER A 133 16.32 -21.36 -14.53
C SER A 133 16.84 -22.16 -15.72
N TYR A 134 18.16 -22.34 -15.78
CA TYR A 134 18.80 -23.33 -16.64
C TYR A 134 19.39 -24.42 -15.75
N SER A 135 18.67 -25.54 -15.66
CA SER A 135 18.86 -26.51 -14.57
C SER A 135 18.41 -27.92 -14.93
N GLY A 136 18.91 -28.89 -14.17
CA GLY A 136 18.56 -30.31 -14.30
C GLY A 136 17.77 -30.86 -13.11
N SER A 137 17.82 -30.21 -11.94
CA SER A 137 17.06 -30.61 -10.76
C SER A 137 17.00 -29.47 -9.71
N ASN A 138 16.33 -29.72 -8.58
CA ASN A 138 16.28 -28.78 -7.44
C ASN A 138 17.64 -28.48 -6.81
N THR A 139 18.64 -29.33 -7.04
CA THR A 139 19.95 -29.30 -6.39
C THR A 139 21.09 -29.27 -7.41
N THR A 140 20.80 -29.10 -8.70
CA THR A 140 21.83 -29.04 -9.74
C THR A 140 21.38 -28.13 -10.87
N ARG A 141 22.16 -27.07 -11.11
CA ARG A 141 21.85 -26.01 -12.07
C ARG A 141 23.10 -25.35 -12.58
N ASP A 142 22.96 -24.63 -13.68
CA ASP A 142 23.98 -23.71 -14.16
C ASP A 142 23.66 -22.28 -13.75
N THR A 143 22.40 -21.84 -13.88
CA THR A 143 21.97 -20.54 -13.37
C THR A 143 20.49 -20.47 -13.03
N THR A 144 20.13 -19.64 -12.05
CA THR A 144 18.75 -19.28 -11.72
C THR A 144 18.64 -17.80 -11.37
N LEU A 145 17.63 -17.13 -11.91
CA LEU A 145 17.06 -15.90 -11.38
C LEU A 145 15.75 -16.27 -10.66
N GLY A 146 15.66 -15.98 -9.37
CA GLY A 146 14.54 -16.34 -8.51
C GLY A 146 14.14 -15.26 -7.53
N GLN A 147 13.13 -15.57 -6.72
CA GLN A 147 12.57 -14.74 -5.67
C GLN A 147 12.64 -15.49 -4.34
N GLU A 148 13.05 -14.77 -3.29
CA GLU A 148 13.06 -15.22 -1.91
C GLU A 148 12.31 -14.17 -1.06
N ALA A 149 11.02 -14.39 -0.86
CA ALA A 149 10.07 -13.43 -0.30
C ALA A 149 10.17 -12.05 -0.99
N MET A 150 10.60 -11.02 -0.25
CA MET A 150 10.75 -9.65 -0.76
C MET A 150 12.11 -9.41 -1.44
N GLN A 151 12.92 -10.45 -1.64
CA GLN A 151 14.26 -10.38 -2.21
C GLN A 151 14.30 -11.08 -3.57
N TYR A 152 15.23 -10.66 -4.41
CA TYR A 152 15.61 -11.43 -5.59
C TYR A 152 16.86 -12.24 -5.31
N GLU A 153 16.94 -13.41 -5.94
CA GLU A 153 18.01 -14.38 -5.80
C GLU A 153 18.67 -14.66 -7.16
N GLY A 154 19.99 -14.64 -7.19
CA GLY A 154 20.82 -15.12 -8.30
C GLY A 154 21.63 -16.34 -7.87
N ARG A 155 21.61 -17.38 -8.69
CA ARG A 155 22.51 -18.53 -8.57
C ARG A 155 23.28 -18.72 -9.86
N ALA A 156 24.57 -19.01 -9.73
CA ALA A 156 25.46 -19.29 -10.85
C ALA A 156 26.44 -20.39 -10.46
N ARG A 157 26.46 -21.48 -11.23
CA ARG A 157 27.50 -22.51 -11.15
C ARG A 157 28.77 -21.98 -11.79
N SER A 158 29.89 -22.08 -11.09
CA SER A 158 31.19 -21.64 -11.56
C SER A 158 32.28 -22.49 -10.92
N SER A 159 33.55 -22.12 -11.13
CA SER A 159 34.69 -22.69 -10.41
C SER A 159 34.75 -22.29 -8.92
N THR A 160 33.94 -21.33 -8.47
CA THR A 160 33.92 -20.83 -7.08
C THR A 160 32.65 -21.20 -6.31
N THR A 161 31.65 -21.79 -6.98
CA THR A 161 30.42 -22.30 -6.38
C THR A 161 30.28 -23.82 -6.53
N ASP A 162 29.32 -24.40 -5.81
CA ASP A 162 28.95 -25.80 -5.99
C ASP A 162 28.14 -26.05 -7.29
N THR A 163 27.76 -27.30 -7.53
CA THR A 163 26.94 -27.71 -8.69
C THR A 163 25.51 -27.15 -8.67
N ASN A 164 25.13 -26.46 -7.59
CA ASN A 164 23.83 -25.82 -7.40
C ASN A 164 23.94 -24.27 -7.38
N GLY A 165 25.11 -23.72 -7.68
CA GLY A 165 25.37 -22.28 -7.65
C GLY A 165 25.30 -21.66 -6.25
N THR A 166 25.70 -22.40 -5.22
CA THR A 166 25.76 -21.94 -3.82
C THR A 166 27.17 -21.40 -3.49
N PRO A 167 27.30 -20.33 -2.70
CA PRO A 167 26.22 -19.49 -2.13
C PRO A 167 25.50 -18.63 -3.18
N PRO A 168 24.19 -18.39 -3.03
CA PRO A 168 23.47 -17.47 -3.91
C PRO A 168 23.82 -16.01 -3.62
N LEU A 169 23.65 -15.14 -4.62
CA LEU A 169 23.53 -13.70 -4.43
C LEU A 169 22.06 -13.40 -4.06
N ILE A 170 21.82 -12.82 -2.89
CA ILE A 170 20.48 -12.41 -2.45
C ILE A 170 20.48 -10.91 -2.18
N THR A 171 19.47 -10.20 -2.67
CA THR A 171 19.39 -8.75 -2.50
C THR A 171 19.12 -8.35 -1.05
N THR A 172 19.90 -7.45 -0.46
CA THR A 172 19.82 -7.07 0.97
C THR A 172 18.93 -5.87 1.28
N THR A 173 18.34 -5.23 0.27
CA THR A 173 17.66 -3.92 0.37
C THR A 173 16.62 -3.79 1.49
N THR A 174 16.61 -2.63 2.16
CA THR A 174 15.77 -2.24 3.32
C THR A 174 14.28 -2.01 3.03
N THR A 175 13.82 -2.05 1.77
CA THR A 175 12.42 -1.78 1.37
C THR A 175 11.74 -2.90 0.59
N GLY A 176 12.40 -4.05 0.38
CA GLY A 176 11.91 -5.15 -0.46
C GLY A 176 12.12 -4.90 -1.95
N ALA A 177 13.10 -5.59 -2.53
CA ALA A 177 13.40 -5.49 -3.96
C ALA A 177 12.25 -6.04 -4.83
N ALA A 178 11.66 -7.16 -4.42
CA ALA A 178 10.50 -7.74 -5.10
C ALA A 178 9.22 -7.02 -4.70
N GLN A 179 8.44 -6.59 -5.69
CA GLN A 179 7.16 -5.91 -5.53
C GLN A 179 6.10 -6.62 -6.38
N ALA A 180 4.84 -6.62 -5.93
CA ALA A 180 3.72 -7.17 -6.70
C ALA A 180 3.27 -6.22 -7.83
N ALA A 181 4.23 -5.80 -8.65
CA ALA A 181 4.07 -4.88 -9.77
C ALA A 181 5.05 -5.27 -10.88
N LEU A 182 4.82 -4.81 -12.12
CA LEU A 182 5.72 -5.09 -13.23
C LEU A 182 7.10 -4.45 -13.00
N GLN A 183 8.13 -5.27 -12.92
CA GLN A 183 9.51 -4.89 -12.70
C GLN A 183 10.42 -5.42 -13.82
N HIS A 184 11.46 -4.65 -14.12
CA HIS A 184 12.55 -5.08 -14.99
C HIS A 184 13.67 -5.67 -14.14
N LEU A 185 13.98 -6.94 -14.33
CA LEU A 185 15.01 -7.66 -13.62
C LEU A 185 16.13 -8.06 -14.57
N VAL A 186 17.36 -7.83 -14.15
CA VAL A 186 18.55 -8.33 -14.86
C VAL A 186 19.49 -9.00 -13.86
N LEU A 187 19.86 -10.24 -14.13
CA LEU A 187 20.99 -10.93 -13.49
C LEU A 187 22.14 -10.96 -14.50
N THR A 188 23.27 -10.34 -14.18
CA THR A 188 24.50 -10.47 -14.96
C THR A 188 25.52 -11.31 -14.23
N TYR A 189 26.43 -11.95 -14.97
CA TYR A 189 27.60 -12.61 -14.42
C TYR A 189 28.81 -12.30 -15.29
N ASP A 190 29.91 -11.91 -14.66
CA ASP A 190 31.22 -11.82 -15.30
C ASP A 190 32.30 -12.52 -14.45
N PRO A 191 33.37 -13.04 -15.08
CA PRO A 191 34.36 -13.89 -14.38
C PRO A 191 35.21 -13.14 -13.35
N VAL A 192 35.17 -11.80 -13.33
CA VAL A 192 35.94 -10.98 -12.38
C VAL A 192 35.09 -10.62 -11.18
N ASN A 193 33.87 -10.15 -11.41
CA ASN A 193 33.02 -9.60 -10.36
C ASN A 193 31.93 -10.56 -9.88
N GLY A 194 31.68 -11.67 -10.57
CA GLY A 194 30.60 -12.60 -10.27
C GLY A 194 29.24 -12.05 -10.66
N GLN A 195 28.22 -12.43 -9.90
CA GLN A 195 26.82 -12.06 -10.14
C GLN A 195 26.53 -10.60 -9.75
N ARG A 196 25.62 -9.96 -10.49
CA ARG A 196 24.97 -8.70 -10.08
C ARG A 196 23.50 -8.71 -10.44
N ILE A 197 22.68 -8.16 -9.56
CA ILE A 197 21.23 -8.01 -9.79
C ILE A 197 20.90 -6.53 -9.99
N TYR A 198 20.04 -6.27 -10.98
CA TYR A 198 19.50 -4.96 -11.29
C TYR A 198 17.98 -5.03 -11.25
N VAL A 199 17.35 -4.03 -10.65
CA VAL A 199 15.90 -3.86 -10.59
C VAL A 199 15.55 -2.49 -11.18
N ASN A 200 14.64 -2.47 -12.15
CA ASN A 200 14.19 -1.26 -12.83
C ASN A 200 15.34 -0.41 -13.38
N GLY A 201 16.31 -1.08 -13.99
CA GLY A 201 17.49 -0.45 -14.57
C GLY A 201 18.55 0.00 -13.58
N VAL A 202 18.43 -0.29 -12.28
CA VAL A 202 19.36 0.17 -11.22
C VAL A 202 19.98 -1.04 -10.51
N SER A 203 21.31 -1.00 -10.28
CA SER A 203 22.01 -2.03 -9.51
C SER A 203 21.54 -2.05 -8.06
N THR A 204 21.33 -3.24 -7.49
CA THR A 204 20.96 -3.37 -6.06
C THR A 204 22.12 -3.11 -5.12
N GLY A 205 23.37 -3.12 -5.63
CA GLY A 205 24.58 -2.86 -4.85
C GLY A 205 25.08 -4.04 -4.02
N ASP A 206 24.37 -5.16 -4.07
CA ASP A 206 24.73 -6.38 -3.34
C ASP A 206 25.96 -7.06 -3.98
N ALA A 207 26.89 -7.50 -3.13
CA ALA A 207 28.09 -8.20 -3.57
C ALA A 207 27.83 -9.71 -3.66
N ASP A 208 28.29 -10.35 -4.74
CA ASP A 208 28.27 -11.80 -4.85
C ASP A 208 29.19 -12.44 -3.81
N PRO A 209 28.66 -13.26 -2.87
CA PRO A 209 29.47 -13.94 -1.87
C PRO A 209 30.47 -14.94 -2.49
N ALA A 210 30.16 -15.52 -3.65
CA ALA A 210 31.01 -16.48 -4.34
C ALA A 210 32.09 -15.83 -5.21
N LYS A 211 31.95 -14.53 -5.52
CA LYS A 211 32.79 -13.78 -6.47
C LYS A 211 32.78 -14.40 -7.88
N GLY A 212 33.55 -13.80 -8.78
CA GLY A 212 33.73 -14.33 -10.14
C GLY A 212 34.53 -15.63 -10.20
N GLY A 213 34.35 -16.36 -11.29
CA GLY A 213 34.97 -17.65 -11.57
C GLY A 213 34.70 -18.12 -13.00
N SER A 214 35.33 -19.23 -13.39
CA SER A 214 35.12 -19.82 -14.72
C SER A 214 33.78 -20.53 -14.81
N LEU A 215 33.08 -20.37 -15.94
CA LEU A 215 31.82 -21.06 -16.27
C LEU A 215 32.04 -22.34 -17.09
N ALA A 216 33.30 -22.78 -17.27
CA ALA A 216 33.63 -23.93 -18.13
C ALA A 216 32.98 -25.25 -17.67
N ASN A 217 32.49 -25.33 -16.43
CA ASN A 217 31.84 -26.51 -15.85
C ASN A 217 30.32 -26.56 -16.03
N TRP A 218 29.73 -25.68 -16.85
CA TRP A 218 28.31 -25.71 -17.20
C TRP A 218 27.92 -27.00 -17.93
N ASP A 219 26.71 -27.49 -17.66
CA ASP A 219 26.18 -28.75 -18.17
C ASP A 219 25.14 -28.49 -19.27
N SER A 220 25.50 -28.86 -20.50
CA SER A 220 24.66 -28.65 -21.67
C SER A 220 23.42 -29.56 -21.75
N THR A 221 23.26 -30.51 -20.82
CA THR A 221 22.12 -31.43 -20.77
C THR A 221 20.90 -30.86 -20.02
N PHE A 222 21.03 -29.66 -19.43
CA PHE A 222 19.96 -29.00 -18.70
C PHE A 222 18.89 -28.38 -19.62
N ALA A 223 17.74 -28.05 -19.04
CA ALA A 223 16.63 -27.40 -19.74
C ALA A 223 16.45 -25.96 -19.24
N LEU A 224 16.07 -25.07 -20.15
CA LEU A 224 15.59 -23.74 -19.77
C LEU A 224 14.13 -23.83 -19.31
N VAL A 225 13.83 -23.32 -18.13
CA VAL A 225 12.51 -23.32 -17.50
C VAL A 225 12.16 -21.93 -16.99
N LEU A 226 10.92 -21.50 -17.21
CA LEU A 226 10.35 -20.29 -16.64
C LEU A 226 9.22 -20.63 -15.66
N GLY A 227 9.16 -19.88 -14.56
CA GLY A 227 8.11 -19.95 -13.55
C GLY A 227 8.16 -21.18 -12.63
N ASN A 228 9.15 -22.06 -12.80
CA ASN A 228 9.38 -23.22 -11.93
C ASN A 228 10.79 -23.81 -12.14
N GLU A 229 11.03 -24.97 -11.55
CA GLU A 229 12.14 -25.87 -11.83
C GLU A 229 11.66 -27.05 -12.71
N THR A 230 12.59 -27.75 -13.36
CA THR A 230 12.35 -28.99 -14.12
C THR A 230 11.48 -30.01 -13.37
N THR A 231 11.67 -30.12 -12.06
CA THR A 231 10.95 -31.03 -11.16
C THR A 231 9.55 -30.54 -10.74
N GLY A 232 9.23 -29.26 -10.95
CA GLY A 232 7.99 -28.62 -10.51
C GLY A 232 7.95 -28.16 -9.04
N GLN A 233 9.07 -28.22 -8.31
CA GLN A 233 9.11 -27.98 -6.85
C GLN A 233 9.62 -26.59 -6.43
N ARG A 234 9.79 -25.66 -7.38
CA ARG A 234 10.31 -24.30 -7.13
C ARG A 234 9.40 -23.27 -7.78
N GLN A 235 8.10 -23.42 -7.50
CA GLN A 235 7.05 -22.65 -8.14
C GLN A 235 7.25 -21.15 -7.94
N TRP A 236 7.26 -20.42 -9.03
CA TRP A 236 7.04 -18.97 -9.05
C TRP A 236 5.69 -18.68 -9.70
N GLN A 237 4.94 -17.75 -9.12
CA GLN A 237 3.64 -17.33 -9.61
C GLN A 237 3.67 -15.85 -9.98
N GLY A 238 3.02 -15.51 -11.09
CA GLY A 238 2.92 -14.16 -11.59
C GLY A 238 3.06 -14.07 -13.10
N VAL A 239 3.13 -12.84 -13.59
CA VAL A 239 3.15 -12.55 -15.02
C VAL A 239 4.57 -12.37 -15.51
N ILE A 240 4.92 -13.02 -16.62
CA ILE A 240 6.16 -12.82 -17.38
C ILE A 240 5.79 -12.18 -18.72
N LYS A 241 6.27 -10.96 -18.97
CA LYS A 241 6.04 -10.22 -20.21
C LYS A 241 7.19 -10.31 -21.20
N PHE A 242 8.40 -10.63 -20.72
CA PHE A 242 9.58 -10.76 -21.56
C PHE A 242 10.67 -11.55 -20.85
N VAL A 243 11.43 -12.36 -21.61
CA VAL A 243 12.70 -12.96 -21.16
C VAL A 243 13.71 -12.90 -22.31
N ALA A 244 14.95 -12.52 -22.02
CA ALA A 244 16.09 -12.71 -22.91
C ALA A 244 17.31 -13.23 -22.15
N ILE A 245 18.12 -14.02 -22.86
CA ILE A 245 19.40 -14.52 -22.37
C ILE A 245 20.47 -14.03 -23.34
N HIS A 246 21.48 -13.36 -22.80
CA HIS A 246 22.64 -12.89 -23.56
C HIS A 246 23.88 -13.68 -23.13
N ASN A 247 24.80 -13.97 -24.06
CA ASN A 247 26.11 -14.57 -23.73
C ASN A 247 27.18 -13.51 -23.40
N ARG A 248 26.77 -12.32 -22.93
CA ARG A 248 27.65 -11.28 -22.41
C ARG A 248 27.02 -10.66 -21.17
N ALA A 249 27.84 -10.17 -20.24
CA ALA A 249 27.35 -9.33 -19.16
C ALA A 249 26.91 -7.98 -19.73
N LEU A 250 25.62 -7.65 -19.60
CA LEU A 250 25.10 -6.36 -20.03
C LEU A 250 25.67 -5.26 -19.15
N THR A 251 26.12 -4.19 -19.79
CA THR A 251 26.58 -2.98 -19.08
C THR A 251 25.40 -2.21 -18.49
N GLN A 252 25.65 -1.41 -17.46
CA GLN A 252 24.64 -0.53 -16.84
C GLN A 252 23.91 0.34 -17.88
N ALA A 253 24.61 0.87 -18.89
CA ALA A 253 24.00 1.68 -19.94
C ALA A 253 23.07 0.88 -20.85
N GLN A 254 23.45 -0.35 -21.21
CA GLN A 254 22.60 -1.26 -21.99
C GLN A 254 21.37 -1.71 -21.20
N ILE A 255 21.54 -1.95 -19.90
CA ILE A 255 20.43 -2.29 -18.98
C ILE A 255 19.44 -1.12 -18.90
N GLN A 256 19.92 0.12 -18.73
CA GLN A 256 19.07 1.31 -18.72
C GLN A 256 18.38 1.55 -20.07
N GLN A 257 19.09 1.32 -21.18
CA GLN A 257 18.54 1.38 -22.52
C GLN A 257 17.39 0.39 -22.71
N ASN A 258 17.57 -0.86 -22.27
CA ASN A 258 16.52 -1.88 -22.33
C ASN A 258 15.36 -1.58 -21.38
N PHE A 259 15.65 -1.07 -20.18
CA PHE A 259 14.63 -0.63 -19.23
C PHE A 259 13.75 0.48 -19.84
N ALA A 260 14.38 1.51 -20.43
CA ALA A 260 13.69 2.62 -21.06
C ALA A 260 12.87 2.20 -22.29
N ALA A 261 13.33 1.20 -23.04
CA ALA A 261 12.57 0.64 -24.15
C ALA A 261 11.27 -0.04 -23.68
N GLY A 262 11.26 -0.63 -22.48
CA GLY A 262 10.10 -1.30 -21.89
C GLY A 262 9.71 -2.59 -22.63
N VAL A 263 8.52 -3.11 -22.29
CA VAL A 263 7.94 -4.32 -22.90
C VAL A 263 6.45 -4.16 -23.21
N GLY A 264 5.90 -5.18 -23.84
CA GLY A 264 4.50 -5.27 -24.22
C GLY A 264 4.22 -4.68 -25.59
N GLU A 265 2.98 -4.90 -26.03
CA GLU A 265 2.50 -4.45 -27.32
C GLU A 265 2.17 -2.95 -27.29
N LYS A 266 3.12 -2.12 -27.74
CA LYS A 266 2.97 -0.66 -27.84
C LYS A 266 2.42 -0.26 -29.21
N TYR A 267 1.51 0.69 -29.22
CA TYR A 267 0.86 1.24 -30.39
C TYR A 267 1.06 2.76 -30.47
N TYR A 268 1.31 3.26 -31.68
CA TYR A 268 1.15 4.66 -32.02
C TYR A 268 -0.27 4.89 -32.50
N LEU A 269 -1.06 5.61 -31.70
CA LEU A 269 -2.43 6.00 -32.01
C LEU A 269 -2.47 7.42 -32.54
N LEU A 270 -3.04 7.59 -33.73
CA LEU A 270 -3.12 8.86 -34.43
C LEU A 270 -4.57 9.38 -34.38
N PHE A 271 -4.85 10.24 -33.40
CA PHE A 271 -6.15 10.89 -33.28
C PHE A 271 -6.23 12.07 -34.27
N GLY A 272 -7.00 11.90 -35.35
CA GLY A 272 -7.13 12.92 -36.40
C GLY A 272 -7.72 14.23 -35.87
N VAL A 273 -7.06 15.36 -36.18
CA VAL A 273 -7.50 16.71 -35.77
C VAL A 273 -7.44 17.74 -36.91
N SER A 274 -7.16 17.32 -38.15
CA SER A 274 -7.06 18.22 -39.31
C SER A 274 -8.23 19.18 -39.48
N ALA A 275 -9.46 18.70 -39.27
CA ALA A 275 -10.66 19.53 -39.42
C ALA A 275 -10.72 20.67 -38.39
N LEU A 276 -10.11 20.50 -37.22
CA LEU A 276 -10.14 21.46 -36.11
C LEU A 276 -8.99 22.46 -36.17
N THR A 277 -7.84 22.04 -36.71
CA THR A 277 -6.61 22.84 -36.72
C THR A 277 -6.36 23.54 -38.04
N GLY A 278 -6.99 23.09 -39.14
CA GLY A 278 -6.69 23.55 -40.49
C GLY A 278 -5.34 23.06 -41.03
N VAL A 279 -4.60 22.25 -40.26
CA VAL A 279 -3.32 21.66 -40.68
C VAL A 279 -3.59 20.32 -41.36
N PRO A 280 -3.19 20.13 -42.64
CA PRO A 280 -3.36 18.87 -43.36
C PRO A 280 -2.69 17.69 -42.64
N GLN A 281 -3.36 16.53 -42.69
CA GLN A 281 -2.92 15.26 -42.07
C GLN A 281 -2.32 15.46 -40.65
N SER A 282 -3.01 16.23 -39.80
CA SER A 282 -2.58 16.51 -38.44
C SER A 282 -3.29 15.63 -37.43
N TYR A 283 -2.51 15.21 -36.43
CA TYR A 283 -2.90 14.23 -35.43
C TYR A 283 -2.38 14.63 -34.07
N ILE A 284 -3.12 14.24 -33.03
CA ILE A 284 -2.54 14.00 -31.71
C ILE A 284 -2.09 12.54 -31.69
N LEU A 285 -0.78 12.34 -31.70
CA LEU A 285 -0.14 11.04 -31.58
C LEU A 285 -0.01 10.66 -30.11
N PHE A 286 -0.45 9.47 -29.75
CA PHE A 286 -0.18 8.87 -28.44
C PHE A 286 0.62 7.58 -28.59
N GLN A 287 1.48 7.29 -27.61
CA GLN A 287 1.90 5.92 -27.34
C GLN A 287 0.88 5.28 -26.41
N ALA A 288 0.22 4.22 -26.86
CA ALA A 288 -0.74 3.46 -26.10
C ALA A 288 -0.30 2.00 -25.93
N THR A 289 -0.56 1.40 -24.79
CA THR A 289 -0.35 -0.03 -24.54
C THR A 289 -1.48 -0.56 -23.67
N GLN A 290 -1.79 -1.86 -23.81
CA GLN A 290 -2.63 -2.54 -22.84
C GLN A 290 -1.82 -2.70 -21.55
N TYR A 291 -2.21 -1.95 -20.52
CA TYR A 291 -1.50 -1.91 -19.24
C TYR A 291 -1.66 -3.24 -18.50
N ASP A 292 -2.90 -3.70 -18.43
CA ASP A 292 -3.32 -4.98 -17.88
C ASP A 292 -4.64 -5.43 -18.57
N THR A 293 -5.33 -6.41 -17.99
CA THR A 293 -6.62 -6.89 -18.52
C THR A 293 -7.75 -5.84 -18.38
N TYR A 294 -7.59 -4.81 -17.56
CA TYR A 294 -8.64 -3.85 -17.17
C TYR A 294 -8.40 -2.42 -17.66
N GLY A 295 -7.24 -2.10 -18.24
CA GLY A 295 -6.93 -0.73 -18.64
C GLY A 295 -5.84 -0.58 -19.70
N TYR A 296 -5.78 0.62 -20.26
CA TYR A 296 -4.80 1.04 -21.24
C TYR A 296 -3.99 2.22 -20.70
N LEU A 297 -2.68 2.17 -20.89
CA LEU A 297 -1.79 3.28 -20.60
C LEU A 297 -1.59 4.11 -21.86
N PHE A 298 -1.97 5.38 -21.80
CA PHE A 298 -1.70 6.41 -22.80
C PHE A 298 -0.58 7.32 -22.32
N SER A 299 0.38 7.62 -23.19
CA SER A 299 1.56 8.41 -22.83
C SER A 299 2.15 9.16 -24.02
N GLN A 300 3.00 10.14 -23.71
CA GLN A 300 3.74 10.96 -24.69
C GLN A 300 2.85 11.56 -25.80
N PRO A 301 1.78 12.30 -25.47
CA PRO A 301 0.99 12.99 -26.48
C PRO A 301 1.85 13.95 -27.29
N LYS A 302 1.80 13.86 -28.62
CA LYS A 302 2.49 14.77 -29.54
C LYS A 302 1.52 15.32 -30.56
N PHE A 303 1.63 16.60 -30.88
CA PHE A 303 1.04 17.13 -32.11
C PHE A 303 2.00 16.86 -33.28
N ILE A 304 1.50 16.27 -34.37
CA ILE A 304 2.29 16.00 -35.57
C ILE A 304 1.43 16.13 -36.84
N SER A 305 2.00 16.67 -37.91
CA SER A 305 1.46 16.50 -39.26
C SER A 305 2.29 15.47 -40.02
N LEU A 306 1.60 14.56 -40.71
CA LEU A 306 2.24 13.57 -41.59
C LEU A 306 2.31 14.02 -43.05
N ASP A 307 1.79 15.22 -43.36
CA ASP A 307 1.91 15.80 -44.69
C ASP A 307 3.30 16.45 -44.83
N PRO A 308 4.17 15.97 -45.74
CA PRO A 308 5.50 16.54 -45.94
C PRO A 308 5.49 17.99 -46.45
N GLN A 309 4.36 18.49 -46.95
CA GLN A 309 4.17 19.85 -47.44
C GLN A 309 3.46 20.77 -46.44
N ALA A 310 3.02 20.25 -45.29
CA ALA A 310 2.35 21.07 -44.29
C ALA A 310 3.33 22.09 -43.70
N ALA A 311 2.92 23.36 -43.70
CA ALA A 311 3.64 24.39 -42.97
C ALA A 311 3.62 24.07 -41.47
N ALA A 312 4.73 24.34 -40.79
CA ALA A 312 4.78 24.24 -39.34
C ALA A 312 3.71 25.16 -38.72
N PRO A 313 2.94 24.69 -37.72
CA PRO A 313 1.95 25.54 -37.07
C PRO A 313 2.60 26.80 -36.50
N SER A 314 1.98 27.95 -36.73
CA SER A 314 2.40 29.22 -36.15
C SER A 314 1.46 29.58 -35.00
N ASN A 315 1.69 28.99 -33.82
CA ASN A 315 0.97 29.27 -32.56
C ASN A 315 -0.43 28.61 -32.44
N LEU A 316 -0.53 27.31 -32.71
CA LEU A 316 -1.77 26.53 -32.52
C LEU A 316 -1.99 26.26 -31.03
N GLN A 317 -3.05 26.85 -30.44
CA GLN A 317 -3.39 26.66 -29.03
C GLN A 317 -4.06 25.30 -28.79
N ILE A 318 -3.62 24.58 -27.77
CA ILE A 318 -4.24 23.34 -27.29
C ILE A 318 -4.39 23.45 -25.76
N SER A 319 -5.63 23.42 -25.28
CA SER A 319 -5.94 23.47 -23.85
C SER A 319 -6.95 22.41 -23.44
N GLY A 320 -6.78 21.88 -22.24
CA GLY A 320 -7.68 20.93 -21.57
C GLY A 320 -8.02 19.71 -22.40
N MET A 321 -7.10 18.74 -22.48
CA MET A 321 -7.29 17.53 -23.28
C MET A 321 -7.80 16.38 -22.41
N ARG A 322 -8.89 15.73 -22.83
CA ARG A 322 -9.50 14.59 -22.13
C ARG A 322 -9.63 13.38 -23.04
N LEU A 323 -9.40 12.19 -22.51
CA LEU A 323 -9.61 10.91 -23.20
C LEU A 323 -11.06 10.45 -23.00
N GLY A 324 -11.70 10.02 -24.08
CA GLY A 324 -12.98 9.35 -24.06
C GLY A 324 -12.90 7.93 -24.57
N VAL A 325 -13.78 7.07 -24.07
CA VAL A 325 -13.90 5.66 -24.41
C VAL A 325 -15.37 5.37 -24.77
N ASN A 326 -15.60 4.77 -25.93
CA ASN A 326 -16.92 4.30 -26.38
C ASN A 326 -18.03 5.37 -26.31
N GLY A 327 -17.69 6.60 -26.68
CA GLY A 327 -18.63 7.72 -26.76
C GLY A 327 -18.76 8.58 -25.50
N VAL A 328 -18.11 8.21 -24.40
CA VAL A 328 -18.17 8.94 -23.12
C VAL A 328 -16.76 9.33 -22.67
N LEU A 329 -16.60 10.49 -22.04
CA LEU A 329 -15.32 10.87 -21.43
C LEU A 329 -14.97 9.87 -20.31
N ALA A 330 -13.70 9.44 -20.26
CA ALA A 330 -13.26 8.50 -19.24
C ALA A 330 -13.43 9.13 -17.84
N PRO A 331 -14.06 8.43 -16.88
CA PRO A 331 -14.39 8.98 -15.57
C PRO A 331 -13.16 9.21 -14.68
N ALA A 332 -12.04 8.58 -15.03
CA ALA A 332 -10.75 8.72 -14.37
C ALA A 332 -9.64 8.67 -15.43
N GLY A 333 -8.41 9.01 -15.03
CA GLY A 333 -7.28 9.01 -15.97
C GLY A 333 -7.27 10.20 -16.92
N GLN A 334 -7.57 11.40 -16.41
CA GLN A 334 -7.57 12.64 -17.18
C GLN A 334 -6.35 13.52 -16.89
N ALA A 335 -5.15 12.93 -16.92
CA ALA A 335 -3.92 13.66 -16.58
C ALA A 335 -3.61 14.87 -17.49
N TYR A 336 -4.27 14.97 -18.64
CA TYR A 336 -4.09 16.05 -19.61
C TYR A 336 -5.18 17.13 -19.55
N SER A 337 -6.12 17.05 -18.59
CA SER A 337 -7.22 18.01 -18.45
C SER A 337 -6.76 19.43 -18.12
N THR A 338 -5.55 19.59 -17.60
CA THR A 338 -4.91 20.88 -17.28
C THR A 338 -3.86 21.30 -18.32
N LEU A 339 -3.73 20.55 -19.42
CA LEU A 339 -2.81 20.88 -20.50
C LEU A 339 -3.11 22.29 -21.04
N SER A 340 -2.07 23.09 -21.28
CA SER A 340 -2.17 24.39 -21.92
C SER A 340 -0.86 24.65 -22.66
N VAL A 341 -0.85 24.41 -23.98
CA VAL A 341 0.36 24.45 -24.81
C VAL A 341 0.07 25.17 -26.12
N SER A 342 1.05 25.95 -26.57
CA SER A 342 1.08 26.46 -27.94
C SER A 342 2.01 25.60 -28.81
N VAL A 343 1.47 25.08 -29.90
CA VAL A 343 2.22 24.29 -30.88
C VAL A 343 2.79 25.20 -31.97
N GLY A 344 4.09 25.06 -32.23
CA GLY A 344 4.83 25.80 -33.24
C GLY A 344 6.23 26.22 -32.82
N GLY A 345 6.85 27.08 -33.63
CA GLY A 345 8.17 27.65 -33.35
C GLY A 345 9.28 26.58 -33.29
N SER A 346 10.26 26.78 -32.41
CA SER A 346 11.41 25.86 -32.25
C SER A 346 11.09 24.53 -31.58
N ALA A 347 9.92 24.42 -30.92
CA ALA A 347 9.49 23.20 -30.24
C ALA A 347 8.88 22.16 -31.21
N TYR A 348 8.50 22.58 -32.42
CA TYR A 348 7.94 21.72 -33.45
C TYR A 348 8.97 21.39 -34.54
N THR A 349 9.04 20.11 -34.92
CA THR A 349 9.78 19.66 -36.10
C THR A 349 8.90 18.77 -36.96
N ALA A 350 9.03 18.84 -38.29
CA ALA A 350 8.24 17.98 -39.19
C ALA A 350 8.51 16.48 -38.96
N ALA A 351 9.73 16.11 -38.54
CA ALA A 351 10.10 14.72 -38.30
C ALA A 351 9.54 14.14 -36.99
N ASN A 352 9.50 14.94 -35.91
CA ASN A 352 9.17 14.42 -34.56
C ASN A 352 7.89 15.02 -33.96
N GLY A 353 7.28 16.00 -34.61
CA GLY A 353 6.20 16.80 -34.06
C GLY A 353 6.66 17.67 -32.88
N GLN A 354 5.71 17.98 -31.99
CA GLN A 354 5.94 18.65 -30.70
C GLN A 354 5.30 17.84 -29.57
N LEU A 355 6.08 17.51 -28.53
CA LEU A 355 5.58 16.87 -27.32
C LEU A 355 4.71 17.83 -26.53
N LEU A 356 3.51 17.38 -26.15
CA LEU A 356 2.53 18.18 -25.41
C LEU A 356 2.65 17.97 -23.89
N SER A 357 2.92 16.74 -23.46
CA SER A 357 3.08 16.40 -22.05
C SER A 357 4.00 15.20 -21.86
N THR A 358 4.71 15.17 -20.74
CA THR A 358 5.51 14.01 -20.30
C THR A 358 4.72 13.04 -19.42
N LEU A 359 3.51 13.41 -18.99
CA LEU A 359 2.67 12.58 -18.13
C LEU A 359 2.10 11.39 -18.93
N GLY A 360 1.88 10.29 -18.22
CA GLY A 360 1.09 9.15 -18.68
C GLY A 360 -0.25 9.10 -17.94
N THR A 361 -1.24 8.42 -18.51
CA THR A 361 -2.53 8.21 -17.86
C THR A 361 -3.14 6.87 -18.21
N VAL A 362 -3.87 6.28 -17.28
CA VAL A 362 -4.52 4.97 -17.45
C VAL A 362 -6.02 5.18 -17.57
N VAL A 363 -6.61 4.66 -18.66
CA VAL A 363 -8.05 4.68 -18.89
C VAL A 363 -8.60 3.24 -18.84
N PRO A 364 -9.83 3.04 -18.36
CA PRO A 364 -10.40 1.70 -18.22
C PRO A 364 -10.68 1.05 -19.58
N ALA A 365 -10.49 -0.26 -19.65
CA ALA A 365 -10.95 -1.12 -20.73
C ALA A 365 -12.41 -1.51 -20.50
N THR A 366 -13.22 -1.50 -21.58
CA THR A 366 -14.66 -1.80 -21.48
C THR A 366 -15.04 -2.97 -22.40
N LEU A 367 -14.77 -2.84 -23.69
CA LEU A 367 -15.06 -3.84 -24.74
C LEU A 367 -13.81 -4.60 -25.20
N GLY A 368 -12.63 -4.20 -24.71
CA GLY A 368 -11.34 -4.83 -25.01
C GLY A 368 -10.64 -4.20 -26.22
N PRO A 369 -9.36 -4.55 -26.46
CA PRO A 369 -8.43 -3.77 -27.30
C PRO A 369 -8.83 -3.69 -28.78
N ALA A 370 -9.61 -4.66 -29.28
CA ALA A 370 -10.09 -4.68 -30.65
C ALA A 370 -11.35 -3.82 -30.86
N ASN A 371 -12.12 -3.55 -29.79
CA ASN A 371 -13.46 -2.95 -29.88
C ASN A 371 -13.58 -1.61 -29.16
N ASP A 372 -12.75 -1.36 -28.14
CA ASP A 372 -12.73 -0.07 -27.46
C ASP A 372 -12.31 1.04 -28.43
N LEU A 373 -13.19 2.03 -28.59
CA LEU A 373 -12.98 3.22 -29.41
C LEU A 373 -12.57 4.38 -28.51
N PHE A 374 -11.38 4.91 -28.75
CA PHE A 374 -10.85 6.06 -28.04
C PHE A 374 -11.07 7.32 -28.87
N PHE A 375 -11.39 8.44 -28.23
CA PHE A 375 -11.37 9.77 -28.82
C PHE A 375 -10.78 10.77 -27.84
N LEU A 376 -10.38 11.95 -28.33
CA LEU A 376 -9.95 13.06 -27.50
C LEU A 376 -11.00 14.16 -27.53
N SER A 377 -11.19 14.84 -26.40
CA SER A 377 -11.95 16.08 -26.29
C SER A 377 -11.05 17.20 -25.81
N PHE A 378 -11.29 18.43 -26.28
CA PHE A 378 -10.47 19.59 -25.97
C PHE A 378 -11.31 20.71 -25.37
N ASP A 379 -10.76 21.41 -24.39
CA ASP A 379 -11.32 22.68 -23.93
C ASP A 379 -11.06 23.77 -24.97
N GLN A 380 -9.89 23.71 -25.61
CA GLN A 380 -9.56 24.51 -26.79
C GLN A 380 -8.65 23.72 -27.75
N LEU A 381 -8.98 23.77 -29.04
CA LEU A 381 -8.08 23.36 -30.12
C LEU A 381 -8.15 24.36 -31.27
N GLY A 382 -7.11 25.18 -31.42
CA GLY A 382 -7.10 26.31 -32.33
C GLY A 382 -8.18 27.33 -31.97
N SER A 383 -9.08 27.60 -32.91
CA SER A 383 -10.23 28.49 -32.73
C SER A 383 -11.46 27.81 -32.13
N HIS A 384 -11.45 26.48 -32.00
CA HIS A 384 -12.58 25.72 -31.45
C HIS A 384 -12.45 25.69 -29.93
N VAL A 385 -13.51 26.08 -29.21
CA VAL A 385 -13.53 26.19 -27.75
C VAL A 385 -14.78 25.52 -27.19
N HIS A 386 -14.60 24.72 -26.14
CA HIS A 386 -15.67 24.15 -25.32
C HIS A 386 -15.21 24.16 -23.86
N ALA A 387 -15.77 25.02 -23.02
CA ALA A 387 -15.40 25.01 -21.60
C ALA A 387 -16.00 23.77 -20.91
N TYR A 388 -15.20 22.73 -20.67
CA TYR A 388 -15.65 21.59 -19.88
C TYR A 388 -15.88 22.03 -18.44
N VAL A 389 -17.09 21.79 -17.93
CA VAL A 389 -17.46 22.07 -16.55
C VAL A 389 -17.38 20.75 -15.78
N GLU A 390 -16.45 20.68 -14.82
CA GLU A 390 -16.35 19.52 -13.93
C GLU A 390 -17.69 19.34 -13.17
N PRO A 391 -18.29 18.14 -13.15
CA PRO A 391 -19.51 17.92 -12.38
C PRO A 391 -19.27 18.29 -10.92
N THR A 392 -20.19 19.06 -10.34
CA THR A 392 -20.11 19.44 -8.94
C THR A 392 -20.07 18.18 -8.07
N VAL A 393 -18.99 17.99 -7.32
CA VAL A 393 -18.91 16.92 -6.32
C VAL A 393 -19.96 17.22 -5.26
N VAL A 394 -21.05 16.47 -5.28
CA VAL A 394 -22.03 16.50 -4.21
C VAL A 394 -21.39 15.80 -3.02
N VAL A 395 -20.80 16.58 -2.11
CA VAL A 395 -20.41 16.04 -0.80
C VAL A 395 -21.69 15.55 -0.13
N SER A 396 -21.88 14.23 -0.11
CA SER A 396 -22.91 13.64 0.75
C SER A 396 -22.55 14.03 2.18
N PRO A 397 -23.52 14.55 2.97
CA PRO A 397 -23.28 14.72 4.39
C PRO A 397 -22.85 13.37 4.96
N PRO A 398 -21.92 13.33 5.93
CA PRO A 398 -21.54 12.10 6.58
C PRO A 398 -22.82 11.38 7.05
N ALA A 399 -22.88 10.07 6.83
CA ALA A 399 -23.99 9.27 7.32
C ALA A 399 -24.20 9.57 8.82
N PRO A 400 -25.45 9.67 9.30
CA PRO A 400 -25.68 9.77 10.74
C PRO A 400 -24.94 8.64 11.44
N ASP A 401 -24.18 8.98 12.47
CA ASP A 401 -23.54 7.99 13.33
C ASP A 401 -24.63 7.30 14.16
N GLU A 402 -25.11 6.16 13.66
CA GLU A 402 -26.13 5.33 14.30
C GLU A 402 -25.54 4.40 15.38
N ALA A 403 -24.27 4.60 15.79
CA ALA A 403 -23.70 3.84 16.90
C ALA A 403 -24.40 4.23 18.22
N PRO A 404 -24.97 3.26 18.96
CA PRO A 404 -25.54 3.53 20.28
C PRO A 404 -24.48 4.13 21.20
N GLN A 405 -24.66 5.38 21.62
CA GLN A 405 -23.80 6.02 22.62
C GLN A 405 -24.35 5.71 24.01
N PRO A 406 -23.47 5.43 25.00
CA PRO A 406 -23.91 5.22 26.37
C PRO A 406 -24.49 6.50 26.97
N ASP A 407 -25.62 6.40 27.69
CA ASP A 407 -26.25 7.52 28.39
C ASP A 407 -25.37 8.12 29.50
N PHE A 408 -24.38 7.36 29.98
CA PHE A 408 -23.44 7.74 31.04
C PHE A 408 -21.99 7.49 30.63
N GLY A 409 -21.13 8.47 30.93
CA GLY A 409 -19.70 8.41 30.73
C GLY A 409 -18.94 8.01 31.99
N VAL A 410 -17.62 7.97 31.89
CA VAL A 410 -16.71 7.87 33.04
C VAL A 410 -15.85 9.12 33.10
N ALA A 411 -15.61 9.66 34.29
CA ALA A 411 -14.75 10.82 34.45
C ALA A 411 -13.31 10.47 34.02
N THR A 412 -12.66 11.36 33.25
CA THR A 412 -11.26 11.17 32.86
C THR A 412 -10.33 11.31 34.06
N PHE A 413 -9.11 10.82 33.93
CA PHE A 413 -8.12 10.83 35.01
C PHE A 413 -7.85 12.22 35.61
N GLU A 414 -7.80 13.28 34.78
CA GLU A 414 -7.63 14.65 35.27
C GLU A 414 -8.86 15.12 36.04
N ARG A 415 -10.07 14.77 35.56
CA ARG A 415 -11.33 15.14 36.23
C ARG A 415 -11.48 14.46 37.57
N ILE A 416 -11.09 13.19 37.68
CA ILE A 416 -11.06 12.47 38.96
C ILE A 416 -10.10 13.17 39.92
N ASN A 417 -8.88 13.48 39.48
CA ASN A 417 -7.88 14.17 40.31
C ASN A 417 -8.35 15.55 40.79
N HIS A 418 -8.95 16.34 39.89
CA HIS A 418 -9.53 17.64 40.23
C HIS A 418 -10.73 17.54 41.17
N SER A 419 -11.59 16.53 40.99
CA SER A 419 -12.76 16.31 41.84
C SER A 419 -12.35 15.91 43.25
N LEU A 420 -11.39 14.99 43.39
CA LEU A 420 -10.83 14.60 44.68
C LEU A 420 -10.18 15.79 45.41
N ALA A 421 -9.40 16.60 44.69
CA ALA A 421 -8.81 17.82 45.25
C ALA A 421 -9.86 18.84 45.69
N ARG A 422 -10.91 19.05 44.89
CA ARG A 422 -11.98 19.99 45.20
C ARG A 422 -12.81 19.53 46.40
N ILE A 423 -13.13 18.24 46.48
CA ILE A 423 -13.94 17.68 47.57
C ILE A 423 -13.12 17.73 48.87
N THR A 424 -11.88 17.23 48.85
CA THR A 424 -11.06 17.13 50.08
C THR A 424 -10.36 18.42 50.48
N GLY A 425 -10.20 19.38 49.58
CA GLY A 425 -9.40 20.59 49.80
C GLY A 425 -7.88 20.35 49.77
N VAL A 426 -7.42 19.11 49.57
CA VAL A 426 -6.00 18.79 49.40
C VAL A 426 -5.56 19.25 48.00
N PRO A 427 -4.50 20.06 47.87
CA PRO A 427 -4.06 20.53 46.56
C PRO A 427 -3.51 19.38 45.71
N ILE A 428 -3.76 19.40 44.40
CA ILE A 428 -3.19 18.44 43.43
C ILE A 428 -1.65 18.44 43.43
N THR A 429 -1.03 19.51 43.93
CA THR A 429 0.43 19.66 44.07
C THR A 429 0.98 19.07 45.37
N ASN A 430 0.15 18.51 46.25
CA ASN A 430 0.63 17.79 47.42
C ASN A 430 1.54 16.64 46.97
N THR A 431 2.72 16.51 47.59
CA THR A 431 3.79 15.63 47.10
C THR A 431 3.41 14.15 47.12
N VAL A 432 2.61 13.70 48.09
CA VAL A 432 2.13 12.31 48.18
C VAL A 432 1.11 12.02 47.08
N VAL A 433 0.16 12.93 46.91
CA VAL A 433 -0.89 12.82 45.90
C VAL A 433 -0.33 12.91 44.49
N SER A 434 0.52 13.90 44.22
CA SER A 434 1.12 14.13 42.90
C SER A 434 2.00 12.96 42.48
N ALA A 435 2.84 12.41 43.38
CA ALA A 435 3.65 11.25 43.07
C ALA A 435 2.80 10.01 42.72
N LEU A 436 1.73 9.76 43.48
CA LEU A 436 0.83 8.64 43.20
C LEU A 436 0.05 8.83 41.90
N TYR A 437 -0.44 10.05 41.63
CA TYR A 437 -1.13 10.37 40.38
C TYR A 437 -0.25 10.10 39.16
N HIS A 438 1.02 10.51 39.17
CA HIS A 438 1.94 10.24 38.06
C HIS A 438 2.26 8.75 37.89
N SER A 439 2.27 7.97 38.98
CA SER A 439 2.45 6.52 38.93
C SER A 439 1.24 5.79 38.35
N GLU A 440 0.03 6.22 38.71
CA GLU A 440 -1.22 5.55 38.36
C GLU A 440 -1.94 6.14 37.14
N GLN A 441 -1.43 7.23 36.54
CA GLN A 441 -2.05 7.93 35.40
C GLN A 441 -2.34 7.00 34.22
N GLN A 442 -1.42 6.08 33.92
CA GLN A 442 -1.57 5.10 32.83
C GLN A 442 -2.62 4.03 33.13
N SER A 443 -2.99 3.87 34.40
CA SER A 443 -4.00 2.95 34.90
C SER A 443 -5.37 3.62 35.09
N LEU A 444 -5.59 4.84 34.58
CA LEU A 444 -6.85 5.58 34.69
C LEU A 444 -7.53 5.80 33.31
N PRO A 445 -8.86 6.05 33.27
CA PRO A 445 -9.58 6.24 32.02
C PRO A 445 -9.07 7.48 31.26
N SER A 446 -8.61 7.28 30.02
CA SER A 446 -8.15 8.35 29.12
C SER A 446 -9.26 8.91 28.21
N GLN A 447 -10.40 8.23 28.14
CA GLN A 447 -11.57 8.61 27.36
C GLN A 447 -12.81 8.51 28.25
N PRO A 448 -13.80 9.40 28.08
CA PRO A 448 -15.02 9.41 28.90
C PRO A 448 -16.05 8.35 28.47
N LEU A 449 -15.59 7.17 28.05
CA LEU A 449 -16.44 6.10 27.53
C LEU A 449 -16.51 4.95 28.52
N ILE A 450 -17.73 4.57 28.92
CA ILE A 450 -17.93 3.44 29.84
C ILE A 450 -17.40 2.11 29.28
N SER A 451 -17.41 1.94 27.96
CA SER A 451 -16.84 0.77 27.27
C SER A 451 -15.32 0.65 27.41
N ALA A 452 -14.64 1.76 27.73
CA ALA A 452 -13.20 1.80 27.98
C ALA A 452 -12.85 1.66 29.47
N PHE A 453 -13.85 1.49 30.37
CA PHE A 453 -13.60 1.36 31.80
C PHE A 453 -13.19 -0.07 32.17
N LEU A 454 -12.00 -0.21 32.76
CA LEU A 454 -11.43 -1.49 33.16
C LEU A 454 -11.39 -1.60 34.69
N PRO A 455 -11.40 -2.83 35.27
CA PRO A 455 -11.25 -3.02 36.72
C PRO A 455 -9.96 -2.43 37.30
N SER A 456 -8.90 -2.30 36.50
CA SER A 456 -7.66 -1.61 36.88
C SER A 456 -7.90 -0.15 37.22
N HIS A 457 -8.81 0.52 36.51
CA HIS A 457 -9.16 1.92 36.75
C HIS A 457 -9.79 2.10 38.12
N GLN A 458 -10.70 1.22 38.52
CA GLN A 458 -11.31 1.25 39.85
C GLN A 458 -10.28 1.11 40.98
N THR A 459 -9.22 0.33 40.74
CA THR A 459 -8.12 0.14 41.70
C THR A 459 -7.28 1.42 41.82
N ALA A 460 -6.90 2.02 40.70
CA ALA A 460 -6.14 3.26 40.66
C ALA A 460 -6.92 4.44 41.31
N ILE A 461 -8.23 4.54 41.04
CA ILE A 461 -9.11 5.54 41.65
C ILE A 461 -9.16 5.35 43.17
N ALA A 462 -9.30 4.11 43.65
CA ALA A 462 -9.32 3.83 45.08
C ALA A 462 -7.99 4.17 45.77
N GLN A 463 -6.85 3.90 45.12
CA GLN A 463 -5.54 4.29 45.62
C GLN A 463 -5.39 5.81 45.72
N LEU A 464 -5.79 6.53 44.67
CA LEU A 464 -5.75 7.99 44.65
C LEU A 464 -6.68 8.58 45.72
N ALA A 465 -7.91 8.08 45.84
CA ALA A 465 -8.85 8.46 46.88
C ALA A 465 -8.27 8.22 48.29
N ASN A 466 -7.57 7.10 48.51
CA ASN A 466 -6.92 6.81 49.78
C ASN A 466 -5.79 7.81 50.09
N ALA A 467 -4.98 8.20 49.10
CA ALA A 467 -3.94 9.22 49.29
C ALA A 467 -4.54 10.59 49.66
N TYR A 468 -5.57 11.02 48.94
CA TYR A 468 -6.32 12.25 49.22
C TYR A 468 -6.94 12.23 50.62
N CYS A 469 -7.66 11.16 50.96
CA CYS A 469 -8.29 11.00 52.26
C CYS A 469 -7.27 10.89 53.40
N GLY A 470 -6.12 10.26 53.18
CA GLY A 470 -5.03 10.22 54.15
C GLY A 470 -4.43 11.61 54.41
N GLN A 471 -4.22 12.41 53.37
CA GLN A 471 -3.76 13.80 53.53
C GLN A 471 -4.81 14.68 54.23
N LEU A 472 -6.08 14.51 53.86
CA LEU A 472 -7.21 15.17 54.49
C LEU A 472 -7.28 14.84 55.99
N THR A 473 -7.20 13.57 56.37
CA THR A 473 -7.31 13.14 57.78
C THR A 473 -6.05 13.39 58.59
N GLN A 474 -4.87 13.51 58.00
CA GLN A 474 -3.64 13.79 58.76
C GLN A 474 -3.40 15.30 58.97
N THR A 475 -3.96 16.14 58.10
CA THR A 475 -3.78 17.59 58.17
C THR A 475 -4.91 18.25 58.97
N GLN A 476 -4.61 18.84 60.13
CA GLN A 476 -5.63 19.39 61.02
C GLN A 476 -6.51 20.47 60.37
N SER A 477 -5.91 21.42 59.65
CA SER A 477 -6.67 22.48 58.97
C SER A 477 -7.65 21.94 57.91
N LEU A 478 -7.29 20.87 57.19
CA LEU A 478 -8.17 20.24 56.20
C LEU A 478 -9.25 19.40 56.89
N ARG A 479 -8.91 18.69 57.97
CA ARG A 479 -9.91 17.98 58.80
C ARG A 479 -10.96 18.92 59.34
N ASP A 480 -10.54 20.03 59.94
CA ASP A 480 -11.45 21.01 60.53
C ASP A 480 -12.36 21.63 59.47
N ALA A 481 -11.83 21.89 58.27
CA ALA A 481 -12.61 22.41 57.16
C ALA A 481 -13.64 21.40 56.63
N PHE A 482 -13.32 20.10 56.61
CA PHE A 482 -14.17 19.07 56.00
C PHE A 482 -15.14 18.41 56.98
N PHE A 483 -14.66 18.05 58.18
CA PHE A 483 -15.40 17.33 59.23
C PHE A 483 -15.80 18.20 60.43
N GLY A 484 -15.32 19.45 60.50
CA GLY A 484 -15.38 20.26 61.73
C GLY A 484 -14.40 19.77 62.80
N THR A 485 -14.43 20.40 63.97
CA THR A 485 -13.45 20.17 65.05
C THR A 485 -13.73 18.92 65.92
N GLY A 486 -14.79 18.17 65.60
CA GLY A 486 -15.29 17.08 66.45
C GLY A 486 -14.43 15.81 66.47
N LEU A 487 -13.46 15.67 65.55
CA LEU A 487 -12.59 14.48 65.46
C LEU A 487 -11.23 14.68 66.12
N ASP A 488 -10.75 15.92 66.27
CA ASP A 488 -9.36 16.23 66.56
C ASP A 488 -8.86 15.69 67.91
N ALA A 489 -9.63 15.89 68.98
CA ALA A 489 -9.26 15.42 70.31
C ALA A 489 -9.16 13.88 70.41
N SER A 490 -9.81 13.17 69.48
CA SER A 490 -9.88 11.71 69.46
C SER A 490 -9.20 11.08 68.24
N ILE A 491 -8.50 11.85 67.41
CA ILE A 491 -8.02 11.37 66.09
C ILE A 491 -7.11 10.13 66.20
N ASN A 492 -6.34 10.03 67.30
CA ASN A 492 -5.44 8.92 67.60
C ASN A 492 -6.03 7.90 68.60
N SER A 493 -7.26 8.09 69.05
CA SER A 493 -7.92 7.16 69.97
C SER A 493 -8.49 5.96 69.21
N SER A 494 -8.90 4.92 69.95
CA SER A 494 -9.49 3.71 69.37
C SER A 494 -10.79 4.02 68.61
N ALA A 495 -10.87 3.58 67.35
CA ALA A 495 -12.05 3.76 66.51
C ALA A 495 -13.30 3.13 67.12
N SER A 496 -13.18 1.93 67.72
CA SER A 496 -14.32 1.22 68.31
C SER A 496 -14.89 1.97 69.51
N GLY A 497 -14.02 2.56 70.33
CA GLY A 497 -14.41 3.38 71.47
C GLY A 497 -15.06 4.71 71.07
N PHE A 498 -14.53 5.38 70.05
CA PHE A 498 -15.03 6.69 69.62
C PHE A 498 -16.33 6.61 68.80
N PHE A 499 -16.40 5.71 67.81
CA PHE A 499 -17.55 5.60 66.92
C PHE A 499 -18.71 4.81 67.52
N GLY A 500 -18.46 3.95 68.51
CA GLY A 500 -19.52 3.23 69.23
C GLY A 500 -20.46 2.44 68.30
N SER A 501 -21.75 2.38 68.66
CA SER A 501 -22.79 1.71 67.88
C SER A 501 -23.20 2.50 66.63
N SER A 502 -23.82 1.82 65.67
CA SER A 502 -24.48 2.42 64.50
C SER A 502 -25.41 3.57 64.92
N GLY A 503 -25.39 4.66 64.14
CA GLY A 503 -26.22 5.85 64.39
C GLY A 503 -25.74 6.77 65.52
N SER A 504 -24.56 6.54 66.11
CA SER A 504 -24.00 7.44 67.13
C SER A 504 -23.68 8.83 66.55
N ALA A 505 -23.72 9.85 67.40
CA ALA A 505 -23.36 11.23 67.02
C ALA A 505 -21.92 11.32 66.47
N SER A 506 -20.98 10.54 67.02
CA SER A 506 -19.59 10.48 66.56
C SER A 506 -19.47 10.00 65.12
N ARG A 507 -20.29 9.03 64.70
CA ARG A 507 -20.33 8.56 63.31
C ARG A 507 -20.96 9.59 62.39
N SER A 508 -21.98 10.30 62.86
CA SER A 508 -22.64 11.35 62.08
C SER A 508 -21.70 12.48 61.66
N ILE A 509 -20.64 12.77 62.45
CA ILE A 509 -19.61 13.75 62.10
C ILE A 509 -18.94 13.38 60.76
N VAL A 510 -18.53 12.12 60.61
CA VAL A 510 -17.84 11.64 59.40
C VAL A 510 -18.83 11.41 58.26
N ILE A 511 -19.93 10.71 58.54
CA ILE A 511 -20.88 10.28 57.51
C ILE A 511 -21.58 11.48 56.85
N ASN A 512 -22.03 12.45 57.63
CA ASN A 512 -22.74 13.61 57.07
C ASN A 512 -21.79 14.50 56.26
N ALA A 513 -20.55 14.69 56.72
CA ALA A 513 -19.53 15.43 56.00
C ALA A 513 -19.22 14.81 54.64
N LEU A 514 -19.01 13.48 54.59
CA LEU A 514 -18.76 12.76 53.34
C LEU A 514 -19.93 12.87 52.37
N VAL A 515 -21.16 12.69 52.86
CA VAL A 515 -22.35 12.73 52.00
C VAL A 515 -22.63 14.14 51.50
N SER A 516 -22.45 15.17 52.33
CA SER A 516 -22.66 16.56 51.95
C SER A 516 -21.65 17.03 50.91
N ASN A 517 -20.37 16.68 51.09
CA ASN A 517 -19.28 17.18 50.25
C ASN A 517 -19.03 16.33 48.99
N ALA A 518 -19.29 15.02 49.02
CA ALA A 518 -19.03 14.14 47.88
C ALA A 518 -20.28 13.84 47.03
N VAL A 519 -21.45 13.63 47.66
CA VAL A 519 -22.66 13.16 46.96
C VAL A 519 -23.64 14.31 46.65
N GLY A 520 -23.78 15.26 47.58
CA GLY A 520 -24.74 16.36 47.48
C GLY A 520 -26.16 15.90 47.83
N THR A 521 -26.65 16.30 49.01
CA THR A 521 -27.93 15.86 49.56
C THR A 521 -29.15 16.35 48.77
N ASN A 522 -29.01 17.43 47.99
CA ASN A 522 -30.08 17.99 47.16
C ASN A 522 -30.07 17.45 45.71
N VAL A 523 -29.02 16.70 45.33
CA VAL A 523 -28.81 16.22 43.95
C VAL A 523 -29.29 14.78 43.80
N SER A 524 -29.02 13.90 44.78
CA SER A 524 -29.53 12.53 44.78
C SER A 524 -29.79 12.00 46.20
N PRO A 525 -31.01 12.21 46.75
CA PRO A 525 -31.36 11.79 48.11
C PRO A 525 -31.26 10.27 48.33
N ALA A 526 -31.57 9.47 47.31
CA ALA A 526 -31.48 8.01 47.37
C ALA A 526 -30.02 7.52 47.45
N ALA A 527 -29.13 8.06 46.60
CA ALA A 527 -27.70 7.74 46.66
C ALA A 527 -27.07 8.21 47.98
N ALA A 528 -27.47 9.40 48.44
CA ALA A 528 -27.06 9.91 49.74
C ALA A 528 -27.53 9.02 50.90
N GLY A 529 -28.70 8.37 50.80
CA GLY A 529 -29.17 7.37 51.76
C GLY A 529 -28.33 6.08 51.73
N ALA A 530 -28.08 5.55 50.54
CA ALA A 530 -27.28 4.33 50.36
C ALA A 530 -25.83 4.50 50.86
N VAL A 531 -25.17 5.62 50.53
CA VAL A 531 -23.82 5.92 51.00
C VAL A 531 -23.78 6.02 52.53
N ARG A 532 -24.79 6.60 53.18
CA ARG A 532 -24.87 6.64 54.65
C ARG A 532 -24.88 5.23 55.25
N SER A 533 -25.71 4.34 54.71
CA SER A 533 -25.82 2.96 55.17
C SER A 533 -24.52 2.18 54.97
N GLU A 534 -23.87 2.30 53.81
CA GLU A 534 -22.64 1.58 53.50
C GLU A 534 -21.45 2.06 54.35
N VAL A 535 -21.32 3.38 54.56
CA VAL A 535 -20.25 3.93 55.40
C VAL A 535 -20.47 3.54 56.86
N ASP A 536 -21.69 3.58 57.37
CA ASP A 536 -21.99 3.13 58.73
C ASP A 536 -21.71 1.63 58.92
N ALA A 537 -22.04 0.81 57.93
CA ALA A 537 -21.69 -0.62 57.91
C ALA A 537 -20.18 -0.85 57.85
N LEU A 538 -19.43 -0.05 57.10
CA LEU A 538 -17.97 -0.10 57.07
C LEU A 538 -17.36 0.24 58.44
N ILE A 539 -17.81 1.32 59.07
CA ILE A 539 -17.33 1.71 60.42
C ILE A 539 -17.66 0.61 61.44
N THR A 540 -18.82 -0.03 61.33
CA THR A 540 -19.19 -1.19 62.17
C THR A 540 -18.25 -2.38 62.01
N ARG A 541 -17.79 -2.66 60.78
CA ARG A 541 -16.87 -3.77 60.50
C ARG A 541 -15.42 -3.46 60.84
N MET A 542 -15.06 -2.18 60.97
CA MET A 542 -13.67 -1.73 61.15
C MET A 542 -12.94 -2.45 62.31
N PRO A 543 -13.52 -2.64 63.51
CA PRO A 543 -12.82 -3.30 64.61
C PRO A 543 -12.49 -4.78 64.32
N ALA A 544 -13.27 -5.44 63.46
CA ALA A 544 -12.98 -6.82 63.03
C ALA A 544 -11.92 -6.87 61.93
N LEU A 545 -11.88 -5.86 61.04
CA LEU A 545 -10.91 -5.76 59.95
C LEU A 545 -9.53 -5.31 60.43
N LYS A 546 -9.48 -4.40 61.41
CA LYS A 546 -8.25 -3.87 62.02
C LYS A 546 -8.51 -3.55 63.50
N PRO A 547 -8.26 -4.50 64.43
CA PRO A 547 -8.56 -4.32 65.87
C PRO A 547 -7.88 -3.11 66.53
N ALA A 548 -6.74 -2.68 66.00
CA ALA A 548 -5.99 -1.50 66.45
C ALA A 548 -6.28 -0.23 65.63
N ALA A 549 -7.39 -0.18 64.88
CA ALA A 549 -7.74 0.99 64.08
C ALA A 549 -7.98 2.23 64.95
N THR A 550 -7.35 3.34 64.59
CA THR A 550 -7.61 4.65 65.18
C THR A 550 -8.80 5.36 64.52
N VAL A 551 -9.29 6.43 65.12
CA VAL A 551 -10.28 7.30 64.48
C VAL A 551 -9.79 7.80 63.11
N ALA A 552 -8.50 8.12 62.98
CA ALA A 552 -7.89 8.49 61.70
C ALA A 552 -7.97 7.37 60.66
N ASP A 553 -7.67 6.12 61.04
CA ASP A 553 -7.74 4.95 60.15
C ASP A 553 -9.16 4.74 59.63
N ALA A 554 -10.13 4.73 60.54
CA ALA A 554 -11.53 4.48 60.21
C ALA A 554 -12.13 5.63 59.37
N THR A 555 -11.78 6.87 59.68
CA THR A 555 -12.22 8.05 58.91
C THR A 555 -11.61 8.07 57.51
N SER A 556 -10.33 7.72 57.39
CA SER A 556 -9.64 7.66 56.08
C SER A 556 -10.23 6.57 55.20
N ALA A 557 -10.51 5.39 55.77
CA ALA A 557 -11.14 4.29 55.05
C ALA A 557 -12.57 4.62 54.61
N ALA A 558 -13.36 5.26 55.49
CA ALA A 558 -14.70 5.74 55.16
C ALA A 558 -14.66 6.78 54.01
N CYS A 559 -13.73 7.74 54.10
CA CYS A 559 -13.53 8.74 53.05
C CYS A 559 -13.13 8.11 51.72
N ALA A 560 -12.14 7.20 51.73
CA ALA A 560 -11.63 6.56 50.53
C ALA A 560 -12.70 5.67 49.87
N ALA A 561 -13.56 5.02 50.65
CA ALA A 561 -14.67 4.22 50.14
C ALA A 561 -15.71 5.07 49.39
N VAL A 562 -16.01 6.28 49.88
CA VAL A 562 -16.94 7.20 49.22
C VAL A 562 -16.31 7.82 47.97
N LEU A 563 -15.10 8.35 48.11
CA LEU A 563 -14.43 9.06 47.02
C LEU A 563 -13.88 8.14 45.93
N GLY A 564 -13.64 6.86 46.26
CA GLY A 564 -13.29 5.82 45.30
C GLY A 564 -14.48 5.21 44.58
N SER A 565 -15.71 5.64 44.88
CA SER A 565 -16.94 5.08 44.30
C SER A 565 -17.37 5.82 43.02
N ALA A 566 -18.45 5.33 42.42
CA ALA A 566 -19.15 5.92 41.28
C ALA A 566 -19.51 7.41 41.47
N VAL A 567 -19.58 7.89 42.72
CA VAL A 567 -19.84 9.30 43.07
C VAL A 567 -18.83 10.25 42.42
N VAL A 568 -17.60 9.80 42.18
CA VAL A 568 -16.53 10.61 41.57
C VAL A 568 -16.19 10.13 40.15
N SER A 569 -16.55 8.90 39.78
CA SER A 569 -16.09 8.27 38.53
C SER A 569 -17.13 8.13 37.42
N LEU A 570 -18.43 8.26 37.69
CA LEU A 570 -19.48 8.26 36.65
C LEU A 570 -19.90 9.69 36.28
N GLU A 571 -20.17 9.92 35.00
CA GLU A 571 -20.71 11.18 34.44
C GLU A 571 -22.05 11.00 33.73
#